data_AF-X1QHR0-F1
#
_entry.id   AF-X1QHR0-F1
#
_cell.length_a   1.000
_cell.length_b   1.000
_cell.length_c   1.000
_cell.angle_alpha   90.00
_cell.angle_beta   90.00
_cell.angle_gamma   90.00
#
_symmetry.space_group_name_H-M   'P 1'
#
loop_
_entity.id
_entity.type
_entity.pdbx_description
1 polymer ?
#
loop_
_entity_poly.entity_id
_entity_poly.type
_entity_poly.pdbx_seq_one_letter_code
_entity_poly.pdbx_strand_id
1 'polypeptide(L)'
;PQRHLHPDIKGYAGKEETFRCRWGEVYLYISGPETKNIKAKISKRYKDRFTVFHEIILKPGEQYTLETNTWYWFQGGEQGAVLSEFSTYSYDEGDIFYDKKIKRIAVDN
;
A
#
# COMPACT_ATOMS: atom_id res chain seq x y z
N PRO A 1 7.02 -4.47 -3.41
CA PRO A 1 6.07 -4.00 -2.38
C PRO A 1 6.83 -3.17 -1.35
N GLN A 2 6.27 -2.05 -0.91
CA GLN A 2 6.84 -1.19 0.13
C GLN A 2 5.73 -0.83 1.11
N ARG A 3 6.00 -0.97 2.40
CA ARG A 3 5.04 -0.65 3.45
C ARG A 3 5.18 0.80 3.87
N HIS A 4 4.08 1.53 3.79
CA HIS A 4 4.03 2.94 4.13
C HIS A 4 2.68 3.33 4.71
N LEU A 5 2.63 4.55 5.23
CA LEU A 5 1.40 5.24 5.60
C LEU A 5 1.49 6.70 5.15
N HIS A 6 0.33 7.35 5.09
CA HIS A 6 0.22 8.79 4.84
C HIS A 6 -0.05 9.50 6.17
N PRO A 7 0.93 10.23 6.71
CA PRO A 7 0.75 10.94 7.98
C PRO A 7 -0.03 12.23 7.77
N ASP A 8 -0.54 12.81 8.85
CA ASP A 8 -1.00 14.19 8.85
C ASP A 8 0.16 15.14 8.50
N ILE A 9 -0.08 16.08 7.58
CA ILE A 9 0.95 16.99 7.05
C ILE A 9 0.43 18.42 7.11
N LYS A 10 1.19 19.30 7.78
CA LYS A 10 0.94 20.77 7.81
C LYS A 10 -0.50 21.13 8.20
N GLY A 11 -1.11 20.38 9.12
CA GLY A 11 -2.48 20.60 9.59
C GLY A 11 -3.57 20.01 8.70
N TYR A 12 -3.21 19.31 7.63
CA TYR A 12 -4.12 18.46 6.84
C TYR A 12 -4.07 17.04 7.35
N ALA A 13 -5.23 16.37 7.41
CA ALA A 13 -5.28 14.94 7.66
C ALA A 13 -4.47 14.18 6.61
N GLY A 14 -3.89 13.05 7.00
CA GLY A 14 -3.17 12.17 6.09
C GLY A 14 -4.02 11.79 4.89
N LYS A 15 -3.36 11.42 3.78
CA LYS A 15 -4.05 11.09 2.53
C LYS A 15 -5.04 9.94 2.78
N GLU A 16 -6.32 10.18 2.46
CA GLU A 16 -7.31 9.13 2.25
C GLU A 16 -7.27 8.77 0.77
N GLU A 17 -7.20 7.47 0.45
CA GLU A 17 -7.11 7.02 -0.94
C GLU A 17 -7.97 5.80 -1.20
N THR A 18 -8.59 5.81 -2.37
CA THR A 18 -9.38 4.70 -2.88
C THR A 18 -8.62 4.04 -4.01
N PHE A 19 -8.32 2.77 -3.83
CA PHE A 19 -7.82 1.90 -4.88
C PHE A 19 -8.97 1.24 -5.61
N ARG A 20 -8.98 1.34 -6.94
CA ARG A 20 -9.87 0.60 -7.82
C ARG A 20 -9.06 -0.25 -8.77
N CYS A 21 -9.23 -1.57 -8.70
CA CYS A 21 -8.56 -2.48 -9.62
C CYS A 21 -9.22 -2.38 -11.00
N ARG A 22 -8.41 -2.13 -12.03
CA ARG A 22 -8.85 -2.01 -13.42
C ARG A 22 -8.58 -3.27 -14.23
N TRP A 23 -7.54 -4.00 -13.87
CA TRP A 23 -7.13 -5.23 -14.54
C TRP A 23 -6.25 -6.06 -13.60
N GLY A 24 -6.25 -7.38 -13.77
CA GLY A 24 -5.46 -8.30 -12.94
C GLY A 24 -6.00 -8.44 -11.52
N GLU A 25 -5.11 -8.67 -10.54
CA GLU A 25 -5.48 -8.78 -9.13
C GLU A 25 -4.50 -8.01 -8.24
N VAL A 26 -5.01 -7.38 -7.19
CA VAL A 26 -4.18 -6.68 -6.20
C VAL A 26 -4.40 -7.34 -4.84
N TYR A 27 -3.30 -7.73 -4.21
CA TYR A 27 -3.29 -8.18 -2.82
C TYR A 27 -2.89 -6.97 -1.96
N LEU A 28 -3.89 -6.30 -1.39
CA LEU A 28 -3.74 -5.16 -0.49
C LEU A 28 -3.68 -5.69 0.95
N TYR A 29 -2.71 -5.20 1.72
CA TYR A 29 -2.52 -5.56 3.11
C TYR A 29 -2.54 -4.31 3.97
N ILE A 30 -3.39 -4.30 4.99
CA ILE A 30 -3.57 -3.16 5.89
C ILE A 30 -3.38 -3.57 7.35
N SER A 31 -3.37 -2.56 8.23
CA SER A 31 -3.42 -2.78 9.68
C SER A 31 -4.75 -3.43 10.06
N GLY A 32 -4.71 -4.48 10.87
CA GLY A 32 -5.90 -5.22 11.30
C GLY A 32 -5.58 -6.68 11.63
N PRO A 33 -6.61 -7.51 11.88
CA PRO A 33 -6.45 -8.93 12.14
C PRO A 33 -5.75 -9.64 10.98
N GLU A 34 -4.70 -10.42 11.27
CA GLU A 34 -3.92 -11.10 10.24
C GLU A 34 -4.74 -12.18 9.51
N THR A 35 -4.64 -12.19 8.18
CA THR A 35 -5.18 -13.26 7.34
C THR A 35 -4.20 -14.43 7.32
N LYS A 36 -4.70 -15.65 7.61
CA LYS A 36 -3.90 -16.87 7.47
C LYS A 36 -3.69 -17.22 6.00
N ASN A 37 -2.50 -17.70 5.65
CA ASN A 37 -2.15 -18.14 4.29
C ASN A 37 -2.36 -17.06 3.22
N ILE A 38 -1.76 -15.88 3.44
CA ILE A 38 -1.79 -14.76 2.49
C ILE A 38 -1.32 -15.16 1.08
N LYS A 39 -1.83 -14.47 0.06
CA LYS A 39 -1.49 -14.67 -1.36
C LYS A 39 -0.12 -14.12 -1.74
N ALA A 40 0.33 -13.07 -1.08
CA ALA A 40 1.57 -12.42 -1.44
C ALA A 40 2.80 -13.30 -1.25
N LYS A 41 3.69 -13.25 -2.25
CA LYS A 41 4.99 -13.91 -2.22
C LYS A 41 6.04 -12.90 -1.75
N ILE A 42 6.39 -12.98 -0.46
CA ILE A 42 7.43 -12.15 0.15
C ILE A 42 8.74 -12.94 0.23
N SER A 43 9.80 -12.43 -0.42
CA SER A 43 11.11 -13.06 -0.33
C SER A 43 11.67 -13.00 1.09
N LYS A 44 12.42 -14.03 1.52
CA LYS A 44 13.01 -14.10 2.87
C LYS A 44 13.81 -12.84 3.26
N ARG A 45 14.48 -12.20 2.28
CA ARG A 45 15.28 -10.99 2.47
C ARG A 45 14.48 -9.76 2.94
N TYR A 46 13.18 -9.72 2.67
CA TYR A 46 12.33 -8.57 2.94
C TYR A 46 11.26 -8.84 4.00
N LYS A 47 11.25 -10.05 4.58
CA LYS A 47 10.18 -10.50 5.47
C LYS A 47 10.05 -9.62 6.72
N ASP A 48 11.16 -9.12 7.23
CA ASP A 48 11.25 -8.22 8.38
C ASP A 48 10.64 -6.82 8.14
N ARG A 49 10.38 -6.45 6.88
CA ARG A 49 9.85 -5.13 6.51
C ARG A 49 8.32 -5.07 6.53
N PHE A 50 7.65 -6.22 6.59
CA PHE A 50 6.19 -6.32 6.54
C PHE A 50 5.67 -6.88 7.87
N THR A 51 4.82 -6.11 8.54
CA THR A 51 4.20 -6.50 9.84
C THR A 51 2.69 -6.30 9.85
N VAL A 52 2.09 -6.03 8.69
CA VAL A 52 0.64 -5.87 8.53
C VAL A 52 0.16 -6.85 7.48
N PHE A 53 -0.83 -7.68 7.83
CA PHE A 53 -1.22 -8.85 7.05
C PHE A 53 -2.74 -9.06 7.00
N HIS A 54 -3.55 -8.02 7.28
CA HIS A 54 -4.98 -8.07 7.00
C HIS A 54 -5.18 -7.96 5.48
N GLU A 55 -5.51 -9.08 4.84
CA GLU A 55 -5.55 -9.19 3.38
C GLU A 55 -6.92 -8.82 2.80
N ILE A 56 -6.87 -7.95 1.80
CA ILE A 56 -7.98 -7.58 0.92
C ILE A 56 -7.53 -7.86 -0.51
N ILE A 57 -8.31 -8.65 -1.24
CA ILE A 57 -8.03 -8.96 -2.65
C ILE A 57 -8.96 -8.11 -3.51
N LEU A 58 -8.40 -7.30 -4.42
CA LEU A 58 -9.16 -6.51 -5.37
C LEU A 58 -9.02 -7.09 -6.79
N LYS A 59 -10.14 -7.54 -7.34
CA LYS A 59 -10.33 -7.98 -8.73
C LYS A 59 -10.87 -6.82 -9.58
N PRO A 60 -10.88 -6.94 -10.92
CA PRO A 60 -11.29 -5.84 -11.79
C PRO A 60 -12.70 -5.35 -11.46
N GLY A 61 -12.83 -4.06 -11.19
CA GLY A 61 -14.09 -3.41 -10.79
C GLY A 61 -14.29 -3.27 -9.28
N GLU A 62 -13.56 -4.03 -8.46
CA GLU A 62 -13.57 -3.90 -7.00
C GLU A 62 -12.73 -2.71 -6.56
N GLN A 63 -13.12 -2.15 -5.41
CA GLN A 63 -12.45 -1.00 -4.83
C GLN A 63 -12.36 -1.10 -3.30
N TYR A 64 -11.39 -0.41 -2.74
CA TYR A 64 -11.23 -0.26 -1.30
C TYR A 64 -10.68 1.12 -0.98
N THR A 65 -11.23 1.75 0.05
CA THR A 65 -10.77 3.05 0.56
C THR A 65 -9.93 2.84 1.82
N LEU A 66 -8.68 3.26 1.76
CA LEU A 66 -7.77 3.31 2.88
C LEU A 66 -8.02 4.58 3.69
N GLU A 67 -8.31 4.39 4.97
CA GLU A 67 -8.41 5.49 5.90
C GLU A 67 -7.02 6.12 6.15
N THR A 68 -7.05 7.41 6.49
CA THR A 68 -5.85 8.18 6.85
C THR A 68 -5.04 7.48 7.95
N ASN A 69 -3.71 7.68 7.98
CA ASN A 69 -2.83 7.12 9.01
C ASN A 69 -2.85 5.58 9.13
N THR A 70 -3.27 4.87 8.07
CA THR A 70 -3.25 3.39 8.03
C THR A 70 -1.93 2.88 7.44
N TRP A 71 -1.24 1.95 8.13
CA TRP A 71 -0.13 1.22 7.50
C TRP A 71 -0.67 0.24 6.47
N TYR A 72 -0.16 0.32 5.25
CA TYR A 72 -0.51 -0.62 4.19
C TYR A 72 0.65 -0.92 3.25
N TRP A 73 0.49 -1.97 2.45
CA TRP A 73 1.31 -2.31 1.28
C TRP A 73 0.49 -3.16 0.32
N PHE A 74 0.90 -3.24 -0.94
CA PHE A 74 0.24 -4.10 -1.90
C PHE A 74 1.23 -4.82 -2.83
N GLN A 75 0.77 -5.93 -3.40
CA GLN A 75 1.46 -6.69 -4.43
C GLN A 75 0.46 -7.07 -5.53
N GLY A 76 0.83 -6.89 -6.80
CA GLY A 76 0.06 -7.42 -7.91
C GLY A 76 0.10 -8.95 -7.95
N GLY A 77 -0.98 -9.57 -8.39
CA GLY A 77 -1.10 -11.02 -8.56
C GLY A 77 -0.14 -11.57 -9.61
N GLU A 78 -0.26 -12.87 -9.90
CA GLU A 78 0.68 -13.56 -10.81
C GLU A 78 0.75 -12.94 -12.21
N GLN A 79 -0.34 -12.35 -12.67
CA GLN A 79 -0.43 -11.66 -13.96
C GLN A 79 -0.14 -10.15 -13.86
N GLY A 80 0.10 -9.63 -12.65
CA GLY A 80 0.18 -8.19 -12.37
C GLY A 80 -1.19 -7.55 -12.12
N ALA A 81 -1.21 -6.22 -12.09
CA ALA A 81 -2.43 -5.44 -11.92
C ALA A 81 -2.31 -4.02 -12.47
N VAL A 82 -3.45 -3.41 -12.79
CA VAL A 82 -3.59 -1.97 -13.03
C VAL A 82 -4.51 -1.41 -11.97
N LEU A 83 -4.05 -0.40 -11.23
CA LEU A 83 -4.83 0.31 -10.22
C LEU A 83 -5.09 1.75 -10.67
N SER A 84 -6.30 2.22 -10.42
CA SER A 84 -6.54 3.65 -10.29
C SER A 84 -6.53 4.02 -8.80
N GLU A 85 -5.83 5.09 -8.47
CA GLU A 85 -5.92 5.75 -7.18
C GLU A 85 -6.80 7.01 -7.33
N PHE A 86 -7.73 7.18 -6.40
CA PHE A 86 -8.47 8.42 -6.20
C PHE A 86 -8.25 8.85 -4.77
N SER A 87 -7.70 10.04 -4.54
CA SER A 87 -7.32 10.45 -3.19
C SER A 87 -7.72 11.88 -2.90
N THR A 88 -7.68 12.21 -1.61
CA THR A 88 -7.47 13.61 -1.19
C THR A 88 -6.11 14.10 -1.70
N TYR A 89 -5.72 15.33 -1.34
CA TYR A 89 -4.46 15.88 -1.81
C TYR A 89 -3.26 14.96 -1.50
N SER A 90 -2.45 14.64 -2.51
CA SER A 90 -1.28 13.77 -2.37
C SER A 90 -0.03 14.57 -2.02
N TYR A 91 0.66 14.16 -0.95
CA TYR A 91 1.96 14.67 -0.54
C TYR A 91 2.97 13.53 -0.46
N ASP A 92 3.36 12.98 -1.61
CA ASP A 92 4.23 11.80 -1.71
C ASP A 92 5.53 11.94 -0.90
N GLU A 93 6.14 13.12 -0.88
CA GLU A 93 7.37 13.41 -0.14
C GLU A 93 7.24 13.21 1.38
N GLY A 94 6.01 13.25 1.89
CA GLY A 94 5.69 13.08 3.31
C GLY A 94 5.38 11.63 3.71
N ASP A 95 5.34 10.68 2.77
CA ASP A 95 5.05 9.28 3.06
C ASP A 95 6.07 8.69 4.04
N ILE A 96 5.57 8.01 5.08
CA ILE A 96 6.43 7.34 6.06
C ILE A 96 6.57 5.88 5.66
N PHE A 97 7.78 5.49 5.27
CA PHE A 97 8.12 4.10 5.00
C PHE A 97 8.61 3.40 6.26
N TYR A 98 8.19 2.16 6.44
CA TYR A 98 8.71 1.35 7.55
C TYR A 98 10.19 1.00 7.36
N ASP A 99 10.57 0.67 6.12
CA ASP A 99 11.97 0.49 5.77
C ASP A 99 12.64 1.87 5.58
N LYS A 100 13.41 2.27 6.59
CA LYS A 100 14.15 3.55 6.63
C LYS A 100 15.16 3.73 5.49
N LYS A 101 15.45 2.68 4.72
CA LYS A 101 16.36 2.75 3.56
C LYS A 101 15.65 3.22 2.29
N ILE A 102 14.31 3.24 2.27
CA ILE A 102 13.54 3.69 1.12
C ILE A 102 13.64 5.21 1.03
N LYS A 103 13.99 5.69 -0.17
CA LYS A 103 13.86 7.09 -0.58
C LYS A 103 12.72 7.17 -1.58
N ARG A 104 11.67 7.94 -1.26
CA ARG A 104 10.49 8.09 -2.12
C ARG A 104 10.82 8.74 -3.45
N ILE A 105 11.57 9.84 -3.38
CA ILE A 105 11.97 10.63 -4.53
C ILE A 105 13.31 10.10 -5.02
N ALA A 106 13.33 9.65 -6.27
CA ALA A 106 14.57 9.33 -6.95
C ALA A 106 15.36 10.62 -7.15
N VAL A 107 16.67 10.54 -6.96
CA VAL A 107 17.59 11.64 -7.29
C VAL A 107 18.24 11.25 -8.59
N ASP A 108 18.16 12.12 -9.60
CA ASP A 108 18.89 11.92 -10.85
C ASP A 108 20.40 11.98 -10.58
N ASN A 109 21.16 11.15 -11.30
CA ASN A 109 22.62 11.08 -11.20
C ASN A 109 23.32 12.21 -11.94
#